data_AF-A0A2V8VAD7-F1
#
_entry.id   AF-A0A2V8VAD7-F1
#
_cell.length_a   1.000
_cell.length_b   1.000
_cell.length_c   1.000
_cell.angle_alpha   90.00
_cell.angle_beta   90.00
_cell.angle_gamma   90.00
#
_symmetry.space_group_name_H-M   'P 1'
#
loop_
_entity.id
_entity.type
_entity.pdbx_description
1 polymer ?
#
loop_
_entity_poly.entity_id
_entity_poly.type
_entity_poly.pdbx_seq_one_letter_code
_entity_poly.pdbx_strand_id
1 'polypeptide(L)'
;MDFHKIWQEQCDATRAIRERFGVENALNYLVGEKLVNFAKAADQDPDFAAELPRFQAAVWEIFNPYELRGYVASLKPAARKKLQKLLYVSS
;
A
#
# COMPACT_ATOMS: atom_id res chain seq x y z
N MET A 1 7.00 20.98 -4.91
CA MET A 1 6.42 19.64 -5.12
C MET A 1 6.47 18.94 -3.78
N ASP A 2 5.30 18.65 -3.21
CA ASP A 2 5.19 17.97 -1.92
C ASP A 2 5.37 16.46 -2.14
N PHE A 3 6.61 15.97 -2.09
CA PHE A 3 6.93 14.55 -2.32
C PHE A 3 6.20 13.61 -1.35
N HIS A 4 5.81 14.10 -0.17
CA HIS A 4 5.02 13.35 0.80
C HIS A 4 3.56 13.11 0.36
N LYS A 5 3.04 13.81 -0.67
CA LYS A 5 1.68 13.63 -1.22
C LYS A 5 1.62 12.78 -2.49
N ILE A 6 2.77 12.26 -2.95
CA ILE A 6 2.87 11.42 -4.16
C ILE A 6 1.97 10.18 -4.12
N TRP A 7 1.59 9.73 -2.93
CA TRP A 7 0.71 8.59 -2.73
C TRP A 7 -0.69 8.81 -3.36
N GLN A 8 -1.16 10.06 -3.49
CA GLN A 8 -2.45 10.36 -4.12
C GLN A 8 -2.43 10.02 -5.62
N GLU A 9 -1.37 10.41 -6.32
CA GLU A 9 -1.17 10.07 -7.74
C GLU A 9 -0.96 8.55 -7.92
N GLN A 10 -0.27 7.91 -6.97
CA GLN A 10 -0.11 6.45 -6.98
C GLN A 10 -1.45 5.72 -6.78
N CYS A 11 -2.33 6.26 -5.94
CA CYS A 11 -3.69 5.76 -5.75
C CYS A 11 -4.52 5.88 -7.04
N ASP A 12 -4.43 7.00 -7.75
CA ASP A 12 -5.10 7.19 -9.04
C ASP A 12 -4.57 6.23 -10.12
N ALA A 13 -3.25 6.14 -10.26
CA ALA A 13 -2.60 5.17 -11.14
C ALA A 13 -3.02 3.72 -10.80
N THR A 14 -3.22 3.40 -9.52
CA THR A 14 -3.69 2.08 -9.11
C THR A 14 -5.09 1.76 -9.63
N ARG A 15 -6.00 2.74 -9.69
CA ARG A 15 -7.34 2.55 -10.26
C ARG A 15 -7.23 2.19 -11.74
N ALA A 16 -6.41 2.93 -12.49
CA ALA A 16 -6.14 2.63 -13.90
C ALA A 16 -5.48 1.26 -14.10
N ILE A 17 -4.54 0.86 -13.23
CA ILE A 17 -3.91 -0.47 -13.27
C ILE A 17 -4.95 -1.55 -12.97
N ARG A 18 -5.82 -1.34 -11.98
CA ARG A 18 -6.88 -2.29 -11.62
C ARG A 18 -7.83 -2.54 -12.79
N GLU A 19 -8.21 -1.49 -13.51
CA GLU A 19 -9.10 -1.60 -14.67
C GLU A 19 -8.43 -2.30 -15.86
N ARG A 20 -7.13 -2.05 -16.09
CA ARG A 20 -6.41 -2.58 -17.27
C ARG A 20 -5.76 -3.94 -17.07
N PHE A 21 -5.29 -4.23 -15.86
CA PHE A 21 -4.44 -5.39 -15.53
C PHE A 21 -4.99 -6.23 -14.37
N GLY A 22 -6.11 -5.83 -13.79
CA GLY A 22 -6.77 -6.56 -12.71
C GLY A 22 -6.23 -6.24 -11.31
N VAL A 23 -6.93 -6.80 -10.31
CA VAL A 23 -6.72 -6.54 -8.88
C VAL A 23 -5.34 -6.98 -8.39
N GLU A 24 -4.82 -8.12 -8.85
CA GLU A 24 -3.52 -8.63 -8.38
C GLU A 24 -2.37 -7.69 -8.74
N ASN A 25 -2.36 -7.17 -9.97
CA ASN A 25 -1.36 -6.21 -10.42
C ASN A 25 -1.46 -4.88 -9.66
N ALA A 26 -2.70 -4.42 -9.41
CA ALA A 26 -2.94 -3.21 -8.62
C ALA A 26 -2.45 -3.37 -7.17
N LEU A 27 -2.70 -4.53 -6.54
CA LEU A 27 -2.20 -4.85 -5.19
C LEU A 27 -0.68 -4.92 -5.17
N ASN A 28 -0.06 -5.57 -6.16
CA ASN A 28 1.39 -5.67 -6.23
C ASN A 28 2.06 -4.30 -6.38
N TYR A 29 1.47 -3.43 -7.20
CA TYR A 29 1.93 -2.06 -7.39
C TYR A 29 1.75 -1.22 -6.11
N LEU A 30 0.53 -1.04 -5.62
CA LEU A 30 0.25 -0.09 -4.55
C LEU A 30 0.72 -0.61 -3.19
N VAL A 31 0.43 -1.87 -2.88
CA VAL A 31 0.72 -2.48 -1.57
C VAL A 31 2.11 -3.07 -1.55
N GLY A 32 2.45 -3.90 -2.53
CA GLY A 32 3.73 -4.63 -2.58
C GLY A 32 4.94 -3.71 -2.76
N GLU A 33 4.80 -2.65 -3.56
CA GLU A 33 5.89 -1.74 -3.90
C GLU A 33 5.73 -0.37 -3.24
N LYS A 34 4.66 0.37 -3.54
CA LYS A 34 4.55 1.78 -3.14
C LYS A 34 4.41 1.96 -1.63
N LEU A 35 3.48 1.26 -0.99
CA LEU A 35 3.27 1.33 0.47
C LEU A 35 4.51 0.90 1.24
N VAL A 36 5.20 -0.16 0.78
CA VAL A 36 6.43 -0.65 1.42
C VAL A 36 7.56 0.37 1.34
N ASN A 37 7.72 1.03 0.18
CA ASN A 37 8.73 2.08 -0.01
C ASN A 37 8.37 3.35 0.78
N PHE A 38 7.10 3.74 0.79
CA PHE A 38 6.62 4.90 1.54
C PHE A 38 6.82 4.72 3.04
N ALA A 39 6.49 3.54 3.58
CA ALA A 39 6.74 3.20 4.97
C ALA A 39 8.23 3.20 5.34
N LYS A 40 9.12 2.88 4.40
CA LYS A 40 10.57 2.98 4.61
C LYS A 40 11.01 4.45 4.65
N ALA A 41 10.47 5.31 3.79
CA ALA A 41 10.74 6.73 3.82
C ALA A 41 10.23 7.39 5.12
N ALA A 42 9.04 6.99 5.59
CA ALA A 42 8.46 7.46 6.84
C ALA A 42 9.29 7.15 8.10
N ASP A 43 10.18 6.16 8.07
CA ASP A 43 11.10 5.88 9.18
C ASP A 43 12.20 6.95 9.32
N GLN A 44 12.54 7.61 8.21
CA GLN A 44 13.64 8.57 8.12
C GLN A 44 13.15 10.02 7.98
N ASP A 45 11.90 10.21 7.57
CA ASP A 45 11.33 11.51 7.25
C ASP A 45 9.95 11.73 7.92
N PRO A 46 9.83 12.75 8.79
CA PRO A 46 8.61 12.98 9.56
C PRO A 46 7.42 13.47 8.71
N ASP A 47 7.66 14.11 7.55
CA ASP A 47 6.59 14.52 6.65
C ASP A 47 5.93 13.28 6.01
N PHE A 48 6.72 12.27 5.66
CA PHE A 48 6.18 10.97 5.21
C PHE A 48 5.47 10.23 6.33
N ALA A 49 5.98 10.27 7.57
CA ALA A 49 5.32 9.64 8.71
C ALA A 49 3.93 10.24 8.99
N ALA A 50 3.77 11.55 8.81
CA ALA A 50 2.48 12.23 8.96
C ALA A 50 1.45 11.80 7.89
N GLU A 51 1.91 11.49 6.68
CA GLU A 51 1.06 11.10 5.56
C GLU A 51 0.78 9.59 5.49
N LEU A 52 1.62 8.76 6.09
CA LEU A 52 1.47 7.30 6.09
C LEU A 52 0.07 6.79 6.52
N PRO A 53 -0.57 7.29 7.61
CA PRO A 53 -1.91 6.87 7.96
C PRO A 53 -2.97 7.25 6.92
N ARG A 54 -2.80 8.38 6.22
CA ARG A 54 -3.69 8.79 5.13
C ARG A 54 -3.56 7.87 3.94
N PHE A 55 -2.32 7.50 3.59
CA PHE A 55 -2.06 6.55 2.53
C PHE A 55 -2.62 5.16 2.85
N GLN A 56 -2.43 4.68 4.08
CA GLN A 56 -3.04 3.41 4.52
C GLN A 56 -4.57 3.45 4.36
N ALA A 57 -5.24 4.52 4.79
CA ALA A 57 -6.69 4.67 4.63
C ALA A 57 -7.11 4.62 3.15
N ALA A 58 -6.37 5.29 2.26
CA ALA A 58 -6.64 5.25 0.82
C ALA A 58 -6.46 3.84 0.21
N VAL A 59 -5.47 3.06 0.67
CA VAL A 59 -5.32 1.65 0.27
C VAL A 59 -6.55 0.84 0.67
N TRP A 60 -7.07 1.06 1.88
CA TRP A 60 -8.29 0.42 2.39
C TRP A 60 -9.57 0.87 1.67
N GLU A 61 -9.60 2.06 1.08
CA GLU A 61 -10.71 2.49 0.20
C GLU A 61 -10.64 1.87 -1.20
N ILE A 62 -9.43 1.65 -1.73
CA ILE A 62 -9.25 1.10 -3.09
C ILE A 62 -9.48 -0.41 -3.12
N PHE A 63 -9.05 -1.11 -2.06
CA PHE A 63 -9.11 -2.57 -1.96
C PHE A 63 -9.96 -3.02 -0.79
N ASN A 64 -10.76 -4.06 -1.02
CA ASN A 64 -11.55 -4.69 0.02
C ASN A 64 -10.63 -5.44 1.02
N PRO A 65 -10.94 -5.46 2.33
CA PRO A 65 -10.27 -6.31 3.33
C PRO A 65 -9.92 -7.73 2.87
N TYR A 66 -10.81 -8.37 2.12
CA TYR A 66 -10.58 -9.74 1.62
C TYR A 66 -9.50 -9.79 0.55
N GLU A 67 -9.44 -8.80 -0.35
CA GLU A 67 -8.40 -8.68 -1.37
C GLU A 67 -7.02 -8.45 -0.71
N LEU A 68 -6.97 -7.56 0.29
CA LEU A 68 -5.74 -7.28 1.05
C LEU A 68 -5.26 -8.51 1.84
N ARG A 69 -6.17 -9.19 2.55
CA ARG A 69 -5.84 -10.41 3.30
C ARG A 69 -5.38 -11.53 2.37
N GLY A 70 -6.08 -11.74 1.26
CA GLY A 70 -5.70 -12.73 0.25
C GLY A 70 -4.31 -12.46 -0.33
N TYR A 71 -4.04 -11.20 -0.69
CA TYR A 71 -2.73 -10.82 -1.21
C TYR A 71 -1.62 -11.01 -0.16
N VAL A 72 -1.80 -10.52 1.07
CA VAL A 72 -0.84 -10.70 2.16
C VAL A 72 -0.60 -12.20 2.45
N ALA A 73 -1.64 -13.03 2.34
CA ALA A 73 -1.53 -14.49 2.46
C ALA A 73 -0.80 -15.13 1.26
N SER A 74 -0.82 -14.56 0.07
CA SER A 74 -0.06 -15.10 -1.07
C SER A 74 1.43 -14.76 -1.03
N LEU A 75 1.85 -13.81 -0.19
CA LEU A 75 3.24 -13.35 -0.11
C LEU A 75 4.15 -14.29 0.69
N LYS A 76 5.45 -14.23 0.35
CA LYS A 76 6.53 -14.88 1.11
C LYS A 76 6.52 -14.42 2.59
N PRO A 77 6.91 -15.28 3.54
CA PRO A 77 6.77 -15.01 4.98
C PRO A 77 7.44 -13.72 5.47
N ALA A 78 8.58 -13.34 4.89
CA ALA A 78 9.26 -12.08 5.24
C ALA A 78 8.47 -10.84 4.81
N ALA A 79 7.95 -10.83 3.57
CA ALA A 79 7.14 -9.73 3.05
C ALA A 79 5.76 -9.67 3.74
N ARG A 80 5.16 -10.84 4.01
CA ARG A 80 3.91 -10.98 4.73
C ARG A 80 3.97 -10.29 6.10
N LYS A 81 4.95 -10.63 6.95
CA LYS A 81 5.06 -10.03 8.30
C LYS A 81 5.18 -8.51 8.27
N LYS A 82 5.93 -7.97 7.30
CA LYS A 82 6.07 -6.52 7.13
C LYS A 82 4.72 -5.88 6.78
N LEU A 83 4.01 -6.43 5.81
CA LEU A 83 2.73 -5.89 5.36
C LEU A 83 1.60 -6.10 6.37
N GLN A 84 1.60 -7.18 7.14
CA GLN A 84 0.66 -7.38 8.25
C GLN A 84 0.78 -6.24 9.29
N LYS A 85 2.02 -5.88 9.65
CA LYS A 85 2.29 -4.76 10.57
C LYS A 85 1.85 -3.42 9.97
N LEU A 86 2.07 -3.22 8.67
CA LEU A 86 1.74 -1.97 7.98
C LEU A 86 0.26 -1.81 7.66
N LEU A 87 -0.50 -2.89 7.48
CA LEU A 87 -1.92 -2.81 7.17
C LEU A 87 -2.79 -3.09 8.39
N TYR A 88 -2.21 -3.35 9.57
CA TYR A 88 -2.94 -3.80 10.76
C TYR A 88 -3.81 -5.05 10.48
N VAL A 89 -3.38 -5.89 9.55
CA VAL A 89 -4.08 -7.14 9.22
C VAL A 89 -3.67 -8.17 10.26
N SER A 90 -4.61 -8.57 11.12
CA SER A 90 -4.42 -9.60 12.13
C SER A 90 -3.83 -10.87 11.52
N SER A 91 -2.79 -11.40 12.17
CA SER A 91 -2.15 -12.68 11.83
C SER A 91 -3.07 -13.87 12.01
#